data_AF-A0A3M1D0H6-F1
#
_entry.id   AF-A0A3M1D0H6-F1
#
_cell.length_a   1.000
_cell.length_b   1.000
_cell.length_c   1.000
_cell.angle_alpha   90.00
_cell.angle_beta   90.00
_cell.angle_gamma   90.00
#
_symmetry.space_group_name_H-M   'P 1'
#
loop_
_entity.id
_entity.type
_entity.pdbx_description
1 polymer ?
#
loop_
_entity_poly.entity_id
_entity_poly.type
_entity_poly.pdbx_seq_one_letter_code
_entity_poly.pdbx_strand_id
1 'polypeptide(L)'
;NIINAGDGAHEHPTQALLDMYTIRKKYGKIDGLRVVLVGDVKHSRVVRSNIWGLKTMGASVALCGPQTLMPAEVERFGCDVYTNIDEALEGADVVNIMRIQKERQEAGLFPSQREYTNLWGVTRERLKRLNRNYTIMHPGPMNRGVEVTSDVADSDRSVILEQVTNGQAVRMAVLYLLSGRRQEEGE
;
A
#
# COMPACT_ATOMS: atom_id res chain seq x y z
N ASN A 1 22.33 -13.93 -9.20
CA ASN A 1 21.22 -12.96 -9.08
C ASN A 1 21.00 -12.60 -7.62
N ILE A 2 20.72 -11.32 -7.33
CA ILE A 2 20.40 -10.82 -5.98
C ILE A 2 18.93 -10.37 -5.99
N ILE A 3 18.17 -10.74 -4.96
CA ILE A 3 16.76 -10.34 -4.80
C ILE A 3 16.64 -9.47 -3.56
N ASN A 4 16.22 -8.22 -3.74
CA ASN A 4 15.98 -7.31 -2.63
C ASN A 4 14.67 -7.70 -1.89
N ALA A 5 14.82 -8.17 -0.65
CA ALA A 5 13.71 -8.48 0.26
C ALA A 5 13.27 -7.27 1.11
N GLY A 6 13.90 -6.10 0.94
CA GLY A 6 13.63 -4.85 1.65
C GLY A 6 14.91 -4.17 2.12
N ASP A 7 15.22 -2.96 1.63
CA ASP A 7 16.40 -2.18 2.05
C ASP A 7 15.99 -0.84 2.69
N GLY A 8 16.08 -0.77 4.03
CA GLY A 8 15.75 0.45 4.78
C GLY A 8 14.36 1.00 4.44
N ALA A 9 14.33 2.28 4.04
CA ALA A 9 13.13 2.99 3.55
C ALA A 9 13.12 3.17 2.02
N HIS A 10 13.98 2.44 1.31
CA HIS A 10 14.17 2.59 -0.13
C HIS A 10 13.19 1.69 -0.89
N GLU A 11 13.43 0.39 -1.03
CA GLU A 11 12.59 -0.47 -1.86
C GLU A 11 12.20 -1.79 -1.19
N HIS A 12 11.02 -2.31 -1.53
CA HIS A 12 10.57 -3.68 -1.29
C HIS A 12 9.86 -4.22 -2.55
N PRO A 13 10.61 -4.56 -3.62
CA PRO A 13 10.02 -4.81 -4.94
C PRO A 13 9.07 -6.01 -4.95
N THR A 14 9.37 -7.07 -4.21
CA THR A 14 8.49 -8.26 -4.14
C THR A 14 7.16 -7.98 -3.43
N GLN A 15 7.10 -6.99 -2.53
CA GLN A 15 5.85 -6.53 -1.92
C GLN A 15 5.03 -5.70 -2.92
N ALA A 16 5.64 -4.79 -3.68
CA ALA A 16 4.90 -4.07 -4.71
C ALA A 16 4.37 -5.01 -5.82
N LEU A 17 5.16 -6.00 -6.22
CA LEU A 17 4.72 -7.00 -7.19
C LEU A 17 3.52 -7.81 -6.70
N LEU A 18 3.51 -8.23 -5.42
CA LEU A 18 2.36 -8.97 -4.87
C LEU A 18 1.14 -8.08 -4.67
N ASP A 19 1.33 -6.81 -4.33
CA ASP A 19 0.24 -5.84 -4.20
C ASP A 19 -0.42 -5.61 -5.57
N MET A 20 0.39 -5.33 -6.61
CA MET A 20 -0.09 -5.20 -7.99
C MET A 20 -0.75 -6.48 -8.50
N TYR A 21 -0.19 -7.65 -8.22
CA TYR A 21 -0.80 -8.92 -8.60
C TYR A 21 -2.16 -9.12 -7.93
N THR A 22 -2.29 -8.75 -6.65
CA THR A 22 -3.54 -8.81 -5.90
C THR A 22 -4.60 -7.89 -6.53
N ILE A 23 -4.22 -6.64 -6.83
CA ILE A 23 -5.12 -5.68 -7.51
C ILE A 23 -5.54 -6.23 -8.87
N ARG A 24 -4.60 -6.67 -9.71
CA ARG A 24 -4.91 -7.20 -11.03
C ARG A 24 -5.82 -8.43 -10.96
N LYS A 25 -5.63 -9.32 -9.98
CA LYS A 25 -6.48 -10.49 -9.76
C LYS A 25 -7.92 -10.09 -9.40
N LYS A 26 -8.10 -9.03 -8.61
CA LYS A 26 -9.41 -8.55 -8.15
C LYS A 26 -10.17 -7.77 -9.24
N TYR A 27 -9.47 -6.94 -10.01
CA TYR A 27 -10.08 -6.00 -10.97
C TYR A 27 -9.90 -6.41 -12.43
N GLY A 28 -9.08 -7.42 -12.74
CA GLY A 28 -8.67 -7.79 -14.10
C GLY A 28 -7.65 -6.85 -14.73
N LYS A 29 -7.49 -5.63 -14.18
CA LYS A 29 -6.57 -4.59 -14.65
C LYS A 29 -6.07 -3.72 -13.49
N ILE A 30 -5.06 -2.90 -13.78
CA ILE A 30 -4.54 -1.86 -12.87
C ILE A 30 -4.74 -0.46 -13.50
N ASP A 31 -4.61 -0.39 -14.83
CA ASP A 31 -4.81 0.84 -15.61
C ASP A 31 -6.16 1.51 -15.32
N GLY A 32 -6.08 2.82 -15.05
CA GLY A 32 -7.21 3.68 -14.74
C GLY A 32 -7.77 3.54 -13.32
N LEU A 33 -7.21 2.67 -12.47
CA LEU A 33 -7.62 2.61 -11.05
C LEU A 33 -7.05 3.77 -10.24
N ARG A 34 -7.78 4.18 -9.21
CA ARG A 34 -7.31 5.11 -8.17
C ARG A 34 -6.92 4.36 -6.91
N VAL A 35 -5.61 4.38 -6.60
CA VAL A 35 -5.03 3.70 -5.44
C VAL A 35 -4.57 4.72 -4.40
N VAL A 36 -5.13 4.63 -3.20
CA VAL A 36 -4.78 5.50 -2.06
C VAL A 36 -3.86 4.74 -1.12
N LEU A 37 -2.67 5.29 -0.87
CA LEU A 37 -1.70 4.78 0.10
C LEU A 37 -1.76 5.65 1.36
N VAL A 38 -2.14 5.06 2.50
CA VAL A 38 -2.40 5.80 3.75
C VAL A 38 -1.36 5.45 4.81
N GLY A 39 -0.66 6.43 5.38
CA GLY A 39 0.16 6.26 6.58
C GLY A 39 1.57 6.87 6.48
N ASP A 40 2.59 6.15 6.97
CA ASP A 40 3.99 6.61 6.98
C ASP A 40 4.62 6.49 5.58
N VAL A 41 4.45 7.53 4.77
CA VAL A 41 4.99 7.60 3.39
C VAL A 41 6.51 7.80 3.41
N LYS A 42 7.00 8.67 4.29
CA LYS A 42 8.41 9.08 4.39
C LYS A 42 9.35 7.91 4.59
N HIS A 43 8.95 6.91 5.38
CA HIS A 43 9.82 5.79 5.75
C HIS A 43 9.35 4.43 5.22
N SER A 44 8.30 4.39 4.39
CA SER A 44 7.79 3.13 3.85
C SER A 44 8.41 2.78 2.49
N ARG A 45 9.30 1.79 2.52
CA ARG A 45 9.79 1.12 1.30
C ARG A 45 8.66 0.48 0.48
N VAL A 46 7.57 0.08 1.12
CA VAL A 46 6.40 -0.51 0.44
C VAL A 46 5.64 0.56 -0.33
N VAL A 47 5.47 1.75 0.24
CA VAL A 47 4.85 2.88 -0.47
C VAL A 47 5.70 3.26 -1.67
N ARG A 48 7.01 3.41 -1.48
CA ARG A 48 7.92 3.81 -2.57
C ARG A 48 7.89 2.83 -3.75
N SER A 49 8.03 1.52 -3.49
CA SER A 49 7.92 0.51 -4.55
C SER A 49 6.54 0.48 -5.22
N ASN A 50 5.46 0.68 -4.45
CA ASN A 50 4.10 0.71 -4.99
C ASN A 50 3.88 1.93 -5.89
N ILE A 51 4.40 3.11 -5.54
CA ILE A 51 4.31 4.31 -6.40
C ILE A 51 4.87 3.99 -7.78
N TRP A 52 6.09 3.44 -7.86
CA TRP A 52 6.72 3.13 -9.14
C TRP A 52 5.94 2.08 -9.93
N GLY A 53 5.59 0.97 -9.28
CA GLY A 53 4.85 -0.12 -9.92
C GLY A 53 3.48 0.31 -10.43
N LEU A 54 2.66 0.89 -9.56
CA LEU A 54 1.27 1.24 -9.88
C LEU A 54 1.17 2.29 -10.97
N LYS A 55 2.01 3.34 -10.90
CA LYS A 55 2.04 4.37 -11.95
C LYS A 55 2.51 3.82 -13.29
N THR A 56 3.52 2.96 -13.28
CA THR A 56 3.97 2.28 -14.52
C THR A 56 2.85 1.45 -15.14
N MET A 57 1.98 0.88 -14.31
CA MET A 57 0.82 0.09 -14.73
C MET A 57 -0.43 0.93 -15.06
N GLY A 58 -0.33 2.27 -15.08
CA GLY A 58 -1.42 3.17 -15.49
C GLY A 58 -2.42 3.54 -14.37
N ALA A 59 -2.14 3.21 -13.11
CA ALA A 59 -2.97 3.66 -12.00
C ALA A 59 -2.65 5.12 -11.61
N SER A 60 -3.68 5.84 -11.15
CA SER A 60 -3.50 7.08 -10.40
C SER A 60 -3.23 6.74 -8.94
N VAL A 61 -2.21 7.38 -8.34
CA VAL A 61 -1.78 7.10 -6.98
C VAL A 61 -1.96 8.36 -6.14
N ALA A 62 -2.64 8.22 -5.01
CA ALA A 62 -2.79 9.24 -3.99
C ALA A 62 -2.07 8.82 -2.70
N LEU A 63 -1.39 9.75 -2.05
CA LEU A 63 -0.67 9.58 -0.79
C LEU A 63 -1.41 10.35 0.30
N CYS A 64 -1.64 9.72 1.44
CA CYS A 64 -2.32 10.36 2.56
C CYS A 64 -1.64 10.07 3.90
N GLY A 65 -1.46 11.10 4.71
CA GLY A 65 -0.90 10.96 6.06
C GLY A 65 -0.54 12.30 6.69
N PRO A 66 -0.03 12.29 7.92
CA PRO A 66 0.51 13.48 8.57
C PRO A 66 1.62 14.13 7.72
N GLN A 67 1.67 15.46 7.67
CA GLN A 67 2.69 16.19 6.91
C GLN A 67 4.12 15.84 7.35
N THR A 68 4.31 15.57 8.63
CA THR A 68 5.57 15.10 9.23
C THR A 68 6.00 13.70 8.78
N LEU A 69 5.07 12.90 8.27
CA LEU A 69 5.29 11.59 7.67
C LEU A 69 5.31 11.63 6.14
N MET A 70 5.32 12.83 5.54
CA MET A 70 5.60 13.00 4.12
C MET A 70 7.10 13.27 3.91
N PRO A 71 7.70 12.75 2.83
CA PRO A 71 9.06 13.14 2.44
C PRO A 71 9.07 14.58 1.93
N ALA A 72 10.20 15.29 2.07
CA ALA A 72 10.31 16.72 1.75
C ALA A 72 10.04 17.07 0.28
N GLU A 73 10.19 16.10 -0.63
CA GLU A 73 9.99 16.27 -2.07
C GLU A 73 8.91 15.29 -2.58
N VAL A 74 7.84 15.11 -1.80
CA VAL A 74 6.77 14.14 -2.10
C VAL A 74 6.12 14.40 -3.47
N GLU A 75 6.10 15.65 -3.92
CA GLU A 75 5.54 16.07 -5.20
C GLU A 75 6.32 15.48 -6.39
N ARG A 76 7.62 15.16 -6.23
CA ARG A 76 8.44 14.54 -7.27
C ARG A 76 7.99 13.13 -7.63
N PHE A 77 7.22 12.47 -6.75
CA PHE A 77 6.60 11.19 -7.07
C PHE A 77 5.47 11.32 -8.10
N GLY A 78 4.97 12.54 -8.35
CA GLY A 78 3.85 12.83 -9.26
C GLY A 78 2.57 12.12 -8.82
N CYS A 79 2.35 12.02 -7.52
CA CYS A 79 1.14 11.49 -6.90
C CYS A 79 0.33 12.66 -6.35
N ASP A 80 -0.98 12.49 -6.22
CA ASP A 80 -1.78 13.42 -5.43
C ASP A 80 -1.40 13.25 -3.95
N VAL A 81 -1.33 14.35 -3.20
CA VAL A 81 -0.92 14.34 -1.79
C VAL A 81 -2.00 14.99 -0.94
N TYR A 82 -2.45 14.28 0.08
CA TYR A 82 -3.52 14.70 0.97
C TYR A 82 -3.06 14.62 2.44
N THR A 83 -3.48 15.59 3.23
CA THR A 83 -3.38 15.53 4.69
C THR A 83 -4.73 15.18 5.33
N ASN A 84 -5.83 15.33 4.60
CA ASN A 84 -7.16 14.92 5.01
C ASN A 84 -7.52 13.57 4.39
N ILE A 85 -7.76 12.56 5.22
CA ILE A 85 -8.09 11.22 4.74
C ILE A 85 -9.44 11.14 4.06
N ASP A 86 -10.42 11.96 4.44
CA ASP A 86 -11.74 11.91 3.82
C ASP A 86 -11.68 12.34 2.35
N GLU A 87 -10.96 13.43 2.08
CA GLU A 87 -10.65 13.90 0.72
C GLU A 87 -9.82 12.86 -0.04
N ALA A 88 -8.79 12.31 0.60
CA ALA A 88 -7.94 11.30 -0.02
C ALA A 88 -8.73 10.07 -0.46
N LEU A 89 -9.74 9.66 0.29
CA LEU A 89 -10.55 8.49 -0.02
C LEU A 89 -11.50 8.74 -1.20
N GLU A 90 -11.89 9.96 -1.52
CA GLU A 90 -12.90 10.22 -2.56
C GLU A 90 -12.58 9.53 -3.90
N GLY A 91 -13.50 8.67 -4.35
CA GLY A 91 -13.35 7.92 -5.60
C GLY A 91 -12.29 6.82 -5.58
N ALA A 92 -11.72 6.45 -4.43
CA ALA A 92 -10.75 5.35 -4.32
C ALA A 92 -11.35 4.01 -4.78
N ASP A 93 -10.59 3.29 -5.61
CA ASP A 93 -10.86 1.89 -5.93
C ASP A 93 -10.13 0.97 -4.95
N VAL A 94 -8.90 1.33 -4.56
CA VAL A 94 -8.08 0.56 -3.63
C VAL A 94 -7.56 1.48 -2.53
N VAL A 95 -7.68 1.02 -1.27
CA VAL A 95 -7.10 1.69 -0.10
C VAL A 95 -6.06 0.75 0.51
N ASN A 96 -4.78 1.08 0.33
CA ASN A 96 -3.66 0.31 0.88
C ASN A 96 -3.09 1.03 2.11
N ILE A 97 -3.32 0.44 3.28
CA ILE A 97 -3.08 1.05 4.57
C ILE A 97 -1.71 0.61 5.07
N MET A 98 -0.87 1.56 5.44
CA MET A 98 0.49 1.31 5.93
C MET A 98 0.50 1.23 7.44
N ARG A 99 1.35 0.33 7.95
CA ARG A 99 1.58 0.19 9.38
C ARG A 99 2.19 1.47 9.95
N ILE A 100 1.62 1.97 11.05
CA ILE A 100 2.28 2.98 11.88
C ILE A 100 3.23 2.30 12.86
N GLN A 101 4.51 2.65 12.75
CA GLN A 101 5.56 2.16 13.64
C GLN A 101 5.63 3.03 14.89
N LYS A 102 5.38 2.44 16.06
CA LYS A 102 5.38 3.12 17.36
C LYS A 102 6.79 3.54 17.73
N GLU A 103 7.77 2.71 17.39
CA GLU A 103 9.20 2.93 17.61
C GLU A 103 9.73 4.19 16.92
N ARG A 104 9.07 4.66 15.85
CA ARG A 104 9.44 5.91 15.16
C ARG A 104 8.80 7.15 15.76
N GLN A 105 7.81 6.98 16.64
CA GLN A 105 7.09 8.11 17.24
C GLN A 105 7.83 8.76 18.40
N GLU A 106 8.87 8.11 18.95
CA GLU A 106 9.74 8.73 19.95
C GLU A 106 10.42 10.00 19.42
N ALA A 107 10.53 10.15 18.10
CA ALA A 107 11.02 11.35 17.44
C ALA A 107 9.98 12.51 17.36
N GLY A 108 8.78 12.34 17.93
CA GLY A 108 7.75 13.38 17.96
C GLY A 108 7.12 13.68 16.61
N LEU A 109 7.01 12.67 15.72
CA LEU A 109 6.50 12.86 14.36
C LEU A 109 5.01 13.22 14.34
N PHE A 110 4.20 12.77 15.29
CA PHE A 110 2.85 13.29 15.51
C PHE A 110 2.48 13.19 16.99
N PRO A 111 1.48 13.95 17.48
CA PRO A 111 1.35 14.18 18.92
C PRO A 111 0.88 12.96 19.72
N SER A 112 0.05 12.07 19.14
CA SER A 112 -0.27 10.77 19.76
C SER A 112 -0.83 9.73 18.80
N GLN A 113 -0.77 8.44 19.17
CA GLN A 113 -1.46 7.37 18.45
C GLN A 113 -2.97 7.60 18.39
N ARG A 114 -3.57 8.12 19.46
CA ARG A 114 -5.01 8.41 19.52
C ARG A 114 -5.40 9.46 18.48
N GLU A 115 -4.59 10.50 18.35
CA GLU A 115 -4.79 11.52 17.32
C GLU A 115 -4.60 10.93 15.92
N TYR A 116 -3.60 10.06 15.73
CA TYR A 116 -3.44 9.37 14.46
C TYR A 116 -4.69 8.56 14.09
N THR A 117 -5.19 7.74 15.02
CA THR A 117 -6.43 6.97 14.82
C THR A 117 -7.60 7.87 14.44
N ASN A 118 -7.77 9.01 15.13
CA ASN A 118 -8.88 9.90 14.88
C ASN A 118 -8.79 10.60 13.52
N LEU A 119 -7.60 11.06 13.12
CA LEU A 119 -7.41 11.87 11.93
C LEU A 119 -7.17 11.04 10.66
N TRP A 120 -6.41 9.95 10.74
CA TRP A 120 -5.99 9.13 9.59
C TRP A 120 -6.33 7.64 9.74
N GLY A 121 -6.92 7.20 10.85
CA GLY A 121 -7.41 5.83 10.97
C GLY A 121 -8.50 5.54 9.94
N VAL A 122 -8.36 4.42 9.23
CA VAL A 122 -9.38 3.97 8.29
C VAL A 122 -10.46 3.21 9.05
N THR A 123 -11.66 3.80 9.09
CA THR A 123 -12.84 3.24 9.75
C THR A 123 -13.95 2.96 8.76
N ARG A 124 -14.92 2.12 9.17
CA ARG A 124 -16.11 1.82 8.36
C ARG A 124 -16.92 3.07 8.04
N GLU A 125 -17.01 4.02 8.97
CA GLU A 125 -17.74 5.28 8.80
C GLU A 125 -17.16 6.12 7.66
N ARG A 126 -15.82 6.23 7.57
CA ARG A 126 -15.14 6.93 6.47
C ARG A 126 -15.39 6.22 5.15
N LEU A 127 -15.23 4.90 5.12
CA LEU A 127 -15.38 4.11 3.90
C LEU A 127 -16.81 4.05 3.35
N LYS A 128 -17.84 4.21 4.19
CA LYS A 128 -19.25 4.32 3.74
C LYS A 128 -19.47 5.46 2.74
N ARG A 129 -18.62 6.50 2.76
CA ARG A 129 -18.72 7.66 1.86
C ARG A 129 -18.26 7.37 0.43
N LEU A 130 -17.51 6.29 0.20
CA LEU A 130 -16.98 5.95 -1.12
C LEU A 130 -18.09 5.71 -2.16
N ASN A 131 -19.28 5.30 -1.72
CA ASN A 131 -20.45 5.00 -2.57
C ASN A 131 -20.11 4.21 -3.86
N ARG A 132 -19.09 3.34 -3.79
CA ARG A 132 -18.62 2.48 -4.87
C ARG A 132 -18.00 1.21 -4.33
N ASN A 133 -17.67 0.29 -5.23
CA ASN A 133 -16.89 -0.89 -4.87
C ASN A 133 -15.44 -0.47 -4.59
N TYR A 134 -14.87 -0.97 -3.51
CA TYR A 134 -13.49 -0.68 -3.13
C TYR A 134 -12.85 -1.91 -2.49
N THR A 135 -11.53 -1.95 -2.51
CA THR A 135 -10.74 -3.02 -1.90
C THR A 135 -9.81 -2.45 -0.82
N ILE A 136 -9.73 -3.15 0.32
CA ILE A 136 -8.84 -2.83 1.43
C ILE A 136 -7.61 -3.75 1.39
N MET A 137 -6.43 -3.14 1.44
CA MET A 137 -5.13 -3.79 1.46
C MET A 137 -4.29 -3.29 2.64
N HIS A 138 -3.36 -4.12 3.10
CA HIS A 138 -2.39 -3.78 4.12
C HIS A 138 -1.24 -4.79 4.08
N PRO A 139 0.04 -4.36 4.02
CA PRO A 139 1.18 -5.28 3.90
C PRO A 139 1.49 -6.10 5.18
N GLY A 140 0.73 -5.91 6.26
CA GLY A 140 1.00 -6.45 7.59
C GLY A 140 2.37 -6.08 8.22
N PRO A 141 2.60 -6.47 9.48
CA PRO A 141 1.56 -6.76 10.47
C PRO A 141 0.74 -5.48 10.78
N MET A 142 -0.54 -5.64 11.07
CA MET A 142 -1.47 -4.52 11.31
C MET A 142 -1.55 -4.16 12.80
N ASN A 143 -1.62 -2.88 13.13
CA ASN A 143 -2.09 -2.40 14.43
C ASN A 143 -3.60 -2.09 14.35
N ARG A 144 -4.41 -3.06 14.76
CA ARG A 144 -5.87 -2.90 14.85
C ARG A 144 -6.22 -1.80 15.84
N GLY A 145 -7.16 -0.93 15.46
CA GLY A 145 -7.58 0.23 16.25
C GLY A 145 -6.63 1.42 16.16
N VAL A 146 -5.57 1.35 15.35
CA VAL A 146 -4.69 2.49 15.04
C VAL A 146 -4.88 2.92 13.59
N GLU A 147 -4.20 2.28 12.64
CA GLU A 147 -4.35 2.60 11.23
C GLU A 147 -5.62 2.06 10.59
N VAL A 148 -6.20 0.98 11.14
CA VAL A 148 -7.39 0.34 10.60
C VAL A 148 -8.24 -0.27 11.72
N THR A 149 -9.57 -0.16 11.63
CA THR A 149 -10.48 -0.84 12.56
C THR A 149 -10.61 -2.32 12.21
N SER A 150 -10.88 -3.17 13.22
CA SER A 150 -10.95 -4.62 13.00
C SER A 150 -12.02 -5.03 12.00
N ASP A 151 -13.19 -4.39 12.06
CA ASP A 151 -14.31 -4.66 11.18
C ASP A 151 -14.09 -4.24 9.72
N VAL A 152 -13.10 -3.38 9.46
CA VAL A 152 -12.64 -3.03 8.11
C VAL A 152 -11.62 -4.06 7.65
N ALA A 153 -10.64 -4.39 8.50
CA ALA A 153 -9.60 -5.37 8.20
C ALA A 153 -10.16 -6.78 7.90
N ASP A 154 -11.29 -7.13 8.54
CA ASP A 154 -11.96 -8.43 8.38
C ASP A 154 -13.21 -8.35 7.48
N SER A 155 -13.41 -7.23 6.77
CA SER A 155 -14.55 -7.07 5.86
C SER A 155 -14.42 -7.95 4.61
N ASP A 156 -15.56 -8.18 3.95
CA ASP A 156 -15.66 -8.80 2.61
C ASP A 156 -14.90 -8.02 1.51
N ARG A 157 -14.57 -6.75 1.79
CA ARG A 157 -13.78 -5.88 0.91
C ARG A 157 -12.28 -5.96 1.19
N SER A 158 -11.86 -6.67 2.23
CA SER A 158 -10.45 -6.86 2.59
C SER A 158 -9.83 -8.02 1.82
N VAL A 159 -8.66 -7.79 1.23
CA VAL A 159 -7.85 -8.81 0.56
C VAL A 159 -6.52 -9.05 1.27
N ILE A 160 -6.42 -8.64 2.54
CA ILE A 160 -5.16 -8.67 3.31
C ILE A 160 -4.60 -10.09 3.47
N LEU A 161 -5.46 -11.07 3.74
CA LEU A 161 -5.04 -12.47 3.80
C LEU A 161 -4.65 -13.00 2.41
N GLU A 162 -5.33 -12.54 1.35
CA GLU A 162 -5.00 -12.90 -0.03
C GLU A 162 -3.64 -12.35 -0.44
N GLN A 163 -3.25 -11.15 0.03
CA GLN A 163 -1.89 -10.61 -0.17
C GLN A 163 -0.82 -11.55 0.40
N VAL A 164 -1.06 -12.17 1.56
CA VAL A 164 -0.12 -13.14 2.15
C VAL A 164 0.05 -14.35 1.23
N THR A 165 -1.05 -14.93 0.75
CA THR A 165 -1.03 -16.06 -0.19
C THR A 165 -0.36 -15.70 -1.52
N ASN A 166 -0.76 -14.57 -2.10
CA ASN A 166 -0.20 -14.04 -3.35
C ASN A 166 1.29 -13.75 -3.23
N GLY A 167 1.74 -13.33 -2.04
CA GLY A 167 3.14 -13.10 -1.74
C GLY A 167 4.02 -14.33 -1.85
N GLN A 168 3.50 -15.53 -1.59
CA GLN A 168 4.25 -16.77 -1.81
C GLN A 168 4.39 -17.03 -3.31
N ALA A 169 3.29 -17.00 -4.05
CA ALA A 169 3.27 -17.24 -5.49
C ALA A 169 4.17 -16.27 -6.26
N VAL A 170 4.13 -14.97 -5.94
CA VAL A 170 4.97 -13.96 -6.58
C VAL A 170 6.45 -14.18 -6.28
N ARG A 171 6.81 -14.49 -5.04
CA ARG A 171 8.22 -14.76 -4.69
C ARG A 171 8.73 -16.04 -5.35
N MET A 172 7.90 -17.09 -5.46
CA MET A 172 8.24 -18.29 -6.25
C MET A 172 8.49 -17.94 -7.71
N ALA A 173 7.64 -17.12 -8.32
CA ALA A 173 7.82 -16.67 -9.71
C ALA A 173 9.11 -15.87 -9.90
N VAL A 174 9.43 -14.95 -8.98
CA VAL A 174 10.68 -14.18 -9.00
C VAL A 174 11.89 -15.11 -8.90
N LEU A 175 11.88 -16.06 -7.97
CA LEU A 175 12.97 -17.05 -7.82
C LEU A 175 13.13 -17.91 -9.07
N TYR A 176 12.02 -18.38 -9.64
CA TYR A 176 12.01 -19.20 -10.85
C TYR A 176 12.58 -18.46 -12.08
N LEU A 177 12.16 -17.20 -12.29
CA LEU A 177 12.67 -16.39 -13.41
C LEU A 177 14.16 -16.06 -13.25
N LEU A 178 14.62 -15.90 -12.00
CA LEU A 178 16.01 -15.56 -11.70
C LEU A 178 16.91 -16.78 -11.43
N SER A 179 16.39 -18.00 -11.37
CA SER A 179 17.21 -19.22 -11.16
C SER A 179 17.87 -19.73 -12.44
N GLY A 180 17.68 -19.06 -13.58
CA GLY A 180 18.43 -19.33 -14.80
C GLY A 180 17.85 -20.42 -15.69
N ARG A 181 16.52 -20.56 -15.75
CA ARG A 181 15.94 -21.20 -16.95
C ARG A 181 16.31 -20.34 -18.16
N ARG A 182 17.34 -20.80 -18.89
CA ARG A 182 17.48 -20.54 -20.33
C ARG A 182 16.08 -20.68 -20.93
N GLN A 183 15.66 -19.70 -21.72
CA GLN A 183 14.65 -19.99 -22.72
C GLN A 183 15.17 -21.22 -23.46
N GLU A 184 14.48 -22.36 -23.33
CA GLU A 184 14.44 -23.29 -24.44
C GLU A 184 13.81 -22.45 -25.55
N GLU A 185 14.67 -21.90 -26.42
CA GLU A 185 14.27 -21.35 -27.69
C GLU A 185 13.42 -22.46 -28.33
N GLY A 186 12.12 -22.19 -28.45
CA GLY A 186 11.19 -23.15 -29.03
C GLY A 186 11.69 -23.54 -30.41
N GLU A 187 11.83 -24.86 -30.60
CA GLU A 187 11.96 -25.51 -31.90
C GLU A 187 10.80 -25.13 -32.84
#